data_AF-A0A363TTC3-F1
#
_entry.id   AF-A0A363TTC3-F1
#
_cell.length_a   1.000
_cell.length_b   1.000
_cell.length_c   1.000
_cell.angle_alpha   90.00
_cell.angle_beta   90.00
_cell.angle_gamma   90.00
#
_symmetry.space_group_name_H-M   'P 1'
#
loop_
_entity.id
_entity.type
_entity.pdbx_description
1 polymer ?
#
loop_
_entity_poly.entity_id
_entity_poly.type
_entity_poly.pdbx_seq_one_letter_code
_entity_poly.pdbx_strand_id
1 'polypeptide(L)' 'MEFSLPGLLGAFVGIVLGVINYGVVIAVVEKRLRALDKSRSPAEKAEFERKVSLLRRIVLGLDIVVFAAIGYWFGRTMGG' A
#
# COMPACT_ATOMS: atom_id res chain seq x y z
N MET A 1 -23.70 -13.67 4.43
CA MET A 1 -22.29 -13.92 4.81
C MET A 1 -22.17 -13.54 6.28
N GLU A 2 -21.99 -14.50 7.19
CA GLU A 2 -21.66 -14.16 8.57
C GLU A 2 -20.19 -13.75 8.61
N PHE A 3 -19.91 -12.49 8.96
CA PHE A 3 -18.54 -12.03 9.12
C PHE A 3 -17.94 -12.66 10.38
N SER A 4 -16.90 -13.47 10.23
CA SER A 4 -16.21 -14.05 11.39
C SER A 4 -15.49 -12.94 12.15
N LEU A 5 -15.82 -12.74 13.43
CA LEU A 5 -15.15 -11.76 14.29
C LEU A 5 -13.62 -11.94 14.31
N PRO A 6 -13.07 -13.19 14.40
CA PRO A 6 -11.63 -13.41 14.28
C PRO A 6 -11.05 -12.97 12.94
N GLY A 7 -11.77 -13.24 11.83
CA GLY A 7 -11.40 -12.75 10.51
C GLY A 7 -11.42 -11.23 10.41
N LEU A 8 -12.41 -10.55 10.98
CA LEU A 8 -12.45 -9.07 10.98
C LEU A 8 -11.28 -8.47 11.76
N LEU A 9 -10.94 -9.05 12.92
CA LEU A 9 -9.76 -8.64 13.69
C LEU A 9 -8.47 -8.88 12.91
N GLY A 10 -8.35 -10.03 12.27
CA GLY A 10 -7.23 -10.33 11.39
C GLY A 10 -7.11 -9.34 10.23
N ALA A 11 -8.23 -8.98 9.58
CA ALA A 11 -8.26 -7.98 8.52
C ALA A 11 -7.79 -6.62 9.00
N PHE A 12 -8.24 -6.19 10.18
CA PHE A 12 -7.80 -4.92 10.78
C PHE A 12 -6.29 -4.90 11.03
N VAL A 13 -5.74 -5.96 11.63
CA VAL A 13 -4.29 -6.10 11.81
C VAL A 13 -3.56 -6.11 10.46
N GLY A 14 -4.11 -6.79 9.47
CA GLY A 14 -3.62 -6.78 8.09
C GLY A 14 -3.53 -5.36 7.52
N ILE A 15 -4.59 -4.56 7.64
CA ILE A 15 -4.60 -3.16 7.18
C ILE A 15 -3.49 -2.35 7.87
N VAL A 16 -3.33 -2.49 9.18
CA VAL A 16 -2.26 -1.80 9.94
C VAL A 16 -0.88 -2.18 9.38
N LEU A 17 -0.64 -3.46 9.13
CA LEU A 17 0.62 -3.94 8.53
C LEU A 17 0.80 -3.42 7.10
N GLY A 18 -0.26 -3.39 6.29
CA GLY A 18 -0.23 -2.85 4.94
C GLY A 18 0.16 -1.37 4.91
N VAL A 19 -0.37 -0.56 5.83
CA VAL A 19 0.02 0.87 5.95
C VAL A 19 1.49 1.03 6.35
N ILE A 20 2.00 0.20 7.26
CA ILE A 20 3.42 0.20 7.64
C ILE A 20 4.30 -0.19 6.45
N ASN A 21 3.93 -1.25 5.72
CA ASN A 21 4.62 -1.71 4.52
C ASN A 21 4.66 -0.61 3.45
N TYR A 22 3.53 0.03 3.18
CA TYR A 22 3.41 1.13 2.23
C TYR A 22 4.43 2.23 2.51
N GLY A 23 4.62 2.62 3.78
CA GLY A 23 5.60 3.64 4.16
C GLY A 23 7.03 3.26 3.76
N VAL A 24 7.40 1.99 3.96
CA VAL A 24 8.72 1.48 3.60
C VAL A 24 8.88 1.39 2.07
N VAL A 25 7.90 0.81 1.38
CA VAL A 25 7.92 0.63 -0.08
C VAL A 25 8.01 1.97 -0.79
N ILE A 26 7.16 2.94 -0.43
CA ILE A 26 7.17 4.27 -1.06
C ILE A 26 8.47 5.01 -0.78
N ALA A 27 9.03 4.94 0.43
CA ALA A 27 10.30 5.58 0.74
C ALA A 27 11.43 5.05 -0.17
N VAL A 28 11.48 3.74 -0.43
CA VAL A 28 12.48 3.13 -1.31
C VAL A 28 12.22 3.50 -2.77
N VAL A 29 10.97 3.35 -3.22
CA VAL A 29 10.59 3.57 -4.63
C VAL A 29 10.75 5.03 -5.03
N GLU A 30 10.27 5.97 -4.22
CA GLU A 30 10.41 7.40 -4.51
C GLU A 30 11.88 7.84 -4.50
N LYS A 31 12.70 7.31 -3.57
CA LYS A 31 14.14 7.59 -3.57
C LYS A 31 14.81 7.12 -4.86
N ARG A 32 14.43 5.96 -5.38
CA ARG A 32 14.95 5.44 -6.67
C ARG A 32 14.44 6.24 -7.86
N LEU A 33 13.15 6.56 -7.90
CA LEU A 33 12.55 7.36 -8.98
C LEU A 33 13.18 8.75 -9.05
N ARG A 34 13.40 9.41 -7.90
CA ARG A 34 14.07 10.71 -7.84
C ARG A 34 15.53 10.64 -8.29
N ALA A 35 16.23 9.55 -8.02
CA ALA A 35 17.60 9.35 -8.51
C ALA A 35 17.67 9.15 -10.03
N LEU A 36 16.57 8.70 -10.66
CA LEU A 36 16.45 8.50 -12.10
C LEU A 36 15.80 9.70 -12.82
N ASP A 37 15.34 10.70 -12.08
CA ASP A 37 14.68 11.87 -12.65
C ASP A 37 15.66 12.66 -13.51
N LYS A 38 15.35 12.77 -14.82
CA LYS A 38 16.09 13.54 -15.81
C LYS A 38 15.34 14.80 -16.27
N SER A 39 14.29 15.20 -15.56
CA SER A 39 13.45 16.34 -15.92
C SER A 39 14.28 17.62 -16.07
N ARG A 40 14.25 18.21 -17.26
CA ARG A 40 14.97 19.45 -17.61
C ARG A 40 14.09 20.68 -17.54
N SER A 41 12.77 20.52 -17.59
CA SER A 41 11.80 21.63 -17.53
C SER A 41 10.85 21.54 -16.32
N PRO A 42 10.27 22.67 -15.88
CA PRO A 42 9.24 22.69 -14.84
C PRO A 42 8.00 21.86 -15.20
N ALA A 43 7.65 21.79 -16.49
CA ALA A 43 6.50 21.02 -16.96
C ALA A 43 6.72 19.51 -16.80
N GLU A 44 7.92 19.02 -17.12
CA GLU A 44 8.30 17.61 -16.93
C GLU A 44 8.28 17.22 -15.45
N LYS A 45 8.79 18.09 -14.57
CA LYS A 45 8.71 17.88 -13.11
C LYS A 45 7.28 17.77 -12.61
N ALA A 46 6.37 18.62 -13.10
CA ALA A 46 4.96 18.57 -12.72
C ALA A 46 4.24 17.30 -13.19
N GLU A 47 4.66 16.73 -14.33
CA GLU A 47 4.15 15.44 -14.80
C GLU A 47 4.73 14.27 -13.97
N PHE A 48 6.02 14.33 -13.64
CA PHE A 48 6.67 13.36 -12.77
C PHE A 48 5.99 13.28 -11.39
N GLU A 49 5.77 14.41 -10.73
CA GLU A 49 5.09 14.46 -9.42
C GLU A 49 3.64 13.91 -9.50
N ARG A 50 2.93 14.15 -10.61
CA ARG A 50 1.61 13.54 -10.85
C ARG A 50 1.68 12.01 -10.93
N LYS A 51 2.67 11.47 -11.65
CA LYS A 51 2.88 10.02 -11.76
C LYS A 51 3.26 9.40 -10.40
N VAL A 52 4.12 10.08 -9.63
CA VAL A 52 4.47 9.65 -8.27
C VAL A 52 3.24 9.65 -7.36
N SER A 53 2.39 10.67 -7.44
CA SER A 53 1.13 10.71 -6.67
C SER A 53 0.18 9.57 -7.02
N LEU A 54 0.03 9.25 -8.31
CA LEU A 54 -0.78 8.11 -8.75
C LEU A 54 -0.21 6.79 -8.25
N LEU A 55 1.10 6.57 -8.40
CA LEU A 55 1.79 5.39 -7.91
C LEU A 55 1.55 5.20 -6.41
N ARG A 56 1.70 6.27 -5.63
CA ARG A 56 1.49 6.28 -4.18
C ARG A 56 0.08 5.80 -3.81
N ARG A 57 -0.96 6.29 -4.51
CA ARG A 57 -2.35 5.88 -4.28
C ARG A 57 -2.59 4.41 -4.65
N ILE A 58 -2.01 3.97 -5.76
CA ILE A 58 -2.13 2.57 -6.24
C ILE A 58 -1.47 1.62 -5.24
N VAL A 59 -0.23 1.90 -4.81
CA VAL A 59 0.49 1.06 -3.84
C VAL A 59 -0.26 0.99 -2.51
N LEU A 60 -0.73 2.12 -1.99
CA LEU A 60 -1.51 2.13 -0.75
C LEU A 60 -2.80 1.31 -0.88
N GLY A 61 -3.54 1.48 -1.98
CA GLY A 61 -4.77 0.73 -2.22
C GLY A 61 -4.51 -0.78 -2.31
N LEU A 62 -3.45 -1.18 -3.01
CA LEU A 62 -3.05 -2.58 -3.13
C LEU A 62 -2.63 -3.15 -1.78
N ASP A 63 -1.81 -2.44 -1.01
CA ASP A 63 -1.37 -2.90 0.31
C ASP A 63 -2.55 -3.10 1.26
N ILE A 64 -3.48 -2.13 1.31
CA ILE A 64 -4.69 -2.26 2.14
C ILE A 64 -5.50 -3.51 1.73
N VAL A 65 -5.78 -3.68 0.44
CA VAL A 65 -6.62 -4.80 -0.04
C VAL A 65 -5.93 -6.15 0.19
N VAL A 66 -4.65 -6.26 -0.17
CA VAL A 66 -3.90 -7.52 -0.07
C VAL A 66 -3.69 -7.90 1.39
N PHE A 67 -3.20 -6.99 2.22
CA PHE A 67 -2.95 -7.32 3.62
C PHE A 67 -4.26 -7.50 4.42
N ALA A 68 -5.33 -6.77 4.11
CA ALA A 68 -6.65 -7.03 4.71
C ALA A 68 -7.15 -8.44 4.36
N ALA A 69 -7.03 -8.86 3.10
CA ALA A 69 -7.45 -10.19 2.66
C ALA A 69 -6.62 -11.29 3.34
N ILE A 70 -5.29 -11.13 3.39
CA ILE A 70 -4.39 -12.07 4.07
C ILE A 70 -4.73 -12.14 5.57
N GLY A 71 -4.87 -10.98 6.21
CA GLY A 71 -5.22 -10.87 7.62
C GLY A 71 -6.57 -11.50 7.94
N TYR A 72 -7.58 -11.27 7.09
CA TYR A 72 -8.89 -11.90 7.24
C TYR A 72 -8.79 -13.42 7.20
N TRP A 73 -8.08 -13.94 6.20
CA TRP A 73 -7.92 -15.37 6.02
C TRP A 73 -7.18 -16.00 7.22
N PHE A 74 -6.11 -15.38 7.69
CA PHE A 74 -5.39 -15.81 8.89
C PHE A 74 -6.24 -15.76 10.16
N GLY A 75 -6.97 -14.66 10.37
CA GLY A 75 -7.84 -14.51 11.53
C GLY A 75 -8.94 -15.57 11.57
N ARG A 76 -9.52 -15.87 10.40
CA ARG A 76 -10.52 -16.94 10.25
C ARG A 76 -9.92 -18.32 10.52
N THR A 77 -8.75 -18.65 9.95
CA THR A 77 -8.14 -19.99 10.13
C THR A 77 -7.71 -20.25 11.57
N MET A 78 -7.27 -19.22 12.30
CA MET A 78 -6.91 -19.34 13.71
C MET A 78 -8.10 -19.33 14.67
N GLY A 79 -9.20 -18.67 14.28
CA GLY A 79 -10.39 -18.50 15.11
C GLY A 79 -11.46 -19.59 14.97
N GLY A 80 -11.36 -20.46 13.96
CA GLY A 80 -12.37 -21.48 13.62
C GLY A 80 -13.23 -21.08 12.42
#